data_AF-A0A9Q0UXU1-F1
#
_entry.id   AF-A0A9Q0UXU1-F1
#
_cell.length_a   1.000
_cell.length_b   1.000
_cell.length_c   1.000
_cell.angle_alpha   90.00
_cell.angle_beta   90.00
_cell.angle_gamma   90.00
#
_symmetry.space_group_name_H-M   'P 1'
#
loop_
_entity.id
_entity.type
_entity.pdbx_description
1 polymer ?
#
loop_
_entity_poly.entity_id
_entity_poly.type
_entity_poly.pdbx_seq_one_letter_code
_entity_poly.pdbx_strand_id
1 'polypeptide(L)' 'MCRCWNWLGNAARDNKKTRIVPRHVQLAVRNDEELSRLLGQVTIANGGVLPNIHSTLLPKRVSKGPVDDE' A
#
# COMPACT_ATOMS: atom_id res chain seq x y z
N MET A 1 -8.86 2.29 -16.81
CA MET A 1 -7.49 2.73 -17.15
C MET A 1 -7.09 4.05 -16.46
N CYS A 2 -7.84 5.14 -16.59
CA CYS A 2 -7.42 6.47 -16.08
C CYS A 2 -7.33 6.57 -14.54
N ARG A 3 -8.16 5.82 -13.78
CA ARG A 3 -8.11 5.83 -12.30
C ARG A 3 -6.77 5.30 -11.77
N CYS A 4 -6.28 4.16 -12.25
CA CYS A 4 -5.01 3.58 -11.79
C CYS A 4 -3.82 4.56 -11.97
N TRP A 5 -3.74 5.31 -13.08
CA TRP A 5 -2.67 6.28 -13.30
C TRP A 5 -2.58 7.37 -12.22
N ASN A 6 -3.73 7.89 -11.76
CA ASN A 6 -3.75 8.90 -10.69
C ASN A 6 -3.24 8.32 -9.36
N TRP A 7 -3.64 7.09 -9.05
CA TRP A 7 -3.21 6.39 -7.83
C TRP A 7 -1.73 6.03 -7.87
N LEU A 8 -1.21 5.65 -9.04
CA LEU A 8 0.23 5.45 -9.26
C LEU A 8 1.01 6.75 -9.07
N GLY A 9 0.48 7.85 -9.60
CA GLY A 9 1.07 9.18 -9.46
C GLY A 9 1.09 9.66 -8.01
N ASN A 10 -0.01 9.46 -7.28
CA ASN A 10 -0.07 9.79 -5.86
C ASN A 10 0.89 8.92 -5.05
N ALA A 11 0.86 7.59 -5.24
CA ALA A 11 1.75 6.66 -4.57
C ALA A 11 3.24 6.96 -4.86
N ALA A 12 3.58 7.41 -6.08
CA ALA A 12 4.93 7.82 -6.42
C ALA A 12 5.36 9.09 -5.68
N ARG A 13 4.45 10.07 -5.58
CA ARG A 13 4.66 11.29 -4.78
C ARG A 13 4.84 10.96 -3.29
N ASP A 14 4.01 10.09 -2.74
CA ASP A 14 4.08 9.66 -1.33
C ASP A 14 5.42 8.97 -1.02
N ASN A 15 5.94 8.21 -1.98
CA ASN A 15 7.24 7.54 -1.87
C ASN A 15 8.44 8.44 -2.24
N LYS A 16 8.22 9.76 -2.46
CA LYS A 16 9.23 10.75 -2.87
C LYS A 16 10.04 10.33 -4.11
N LYS A 17 9.42 9.56 -5.02
CA LYS A 17 10.06 9.05 -6.24
C LYS A 17 9.41 9.67 -7.46
N THR A 18 10.22 10.16 -8.39
CA THR A 18 9.76 10.74 -9.67
C THR A 18 9.39 9.67 -10.71
N ARG A 19 9.88 8.44 -10.54
CA ARG A 19 9.59 7.30 -11.43
C ARG A 19 8.61 6.33 -10.77
N ILE A 20 7.63 5.85 -11.55
CA ILE A 20 6.71 4.80 -11.12
C ILE A 20 7.48 3.48 -11.01
N VAL A 21 7.50 2.88 -9.82
CA VAL A 21 8.09 1.55 -9.58
C VAL A 21 6.98 0.50 -9.44
N PRO A 22 7.27 -0.81 -9.65
CA PRO A 22 6.28 -1.88 -9.51
C PRO A 22 5.56 -1.88 -8.14
N ARG A 23 6.22 -1.38 -7.09
CA ARG A 23 5.64 -1.16 -5.77
C ARG A 23 4.43 -0.21 -5.78
N HIS A 24 4.46 0.86 -6.56
CA HIS A 24 3.33 1.79 -6.67
C HIS A 24 2.14 1.13 -7.38
N VAL A 25 2.41 0.25 -8.35
CA VAL A 25 1.39 -0.54 -9.03
C VAL A 25 0.71 -1.50 -8.08
N GLN A 26 1.50 -2.22 -7.28
CA GLN A 26 0.95 -3.08 -6.26
C GLN A 26 0.07 -2.32 -5.26
N LEU A 27 0.50 -1.13 -4.81
CA LEU A 27 -0.27 -0.31 -3.89
C LEU A 27 -1.58 0.17 -4.53
N ALA A 28 -1.55 0.70 -5.75
CA ALA A 28 -2.75 1.17 -6.45
C ALA A 28 -3.76 0.03 -6.71
N VAL A 29 -3.29 -1.16 -7.07
CA VAL A 29 -4.14 -2.34 -7.32
C VAL A 29 -4.75 -2.90 -6.04
N ARG A 30 -4.01 -2.91 -4.93
CA ARG A 30 -4.47 -3.48 -3.66
C ARG A 30 -5.36 -2.52 -2.85
N ASN A 31 -5.24 -1.21 -3.09
CA ASN A 31 -6.10 -0.20 -2.47
C ASN A 31 -7.44 -0.01 -3.22
N ASP A 32 -7.58 -0.55 -4.42
CA ASP A 32 -8.82 -0.49 -5.21
C ASP A 32 -9.51 -1.86 -5.19
N GLU A 33 -10.76 -1.89 -4.71
CA GLU A 33 -11.52 -3.13 -4.54
C GLU A 33 -11.91 -3.79 -5.86
N GLU A 34 -12.17 -3.02 -6.92
CA GLU A 34 -12.53 -3.56 -8.23
C GLU A 34 -11.30 -4.21 -8.88
N LEU A 35 -10.17 -3.51 -8.84
CA LEU A 35 -8.89 -4.00 -9.39
C LEU A 35 -8.33 -5.19 -8.61
N SER A 36 -8.50 -5.21 -7.28
CA SER A 36 -8.04 -6.33 -6.44
C SER A 36 -8.82 -7.62 -6.73
N ARG A 37 -10.13 -7.54 -7.00
CA ARG A 37 -10.95 -8.70 -7.40
C ARG A 37 -10.59 -9.19 -8.80
N LEU A 38 -10.39 -8.26 -9.74
CA LEU A 38 -10.04 -8.58 -11.13
C LEU A 38 -8.62 -9.17 -11.27
N LEU A 39 -7.66 -8.71 -10.46
CA LEU A 39 -6.27 -9.12 -10.50
C LEU A 39 -5.88 -10.09 -9.36
N GLY A 40 -6.85 -10.76 -8.76
CA GLY A 40 -6.62 -11.64 -7.59
C GLY A 40 -5.63 -12.79 -7.84
N GLN A 41 -5.55 -13.30 -9.07
CA GLN A 41 -4.65 -14.38 -9.47
C GLN A 41 -3.37 -13.90 -10.20
N VAL A 42 -3.28 -12.61 -10.50
CA VAL A 42 -2.13 -12.05 -11.24
C VAL A 42 -1.03 -11.68 -10.25
N THR A 43 0.17 -12.22 -10.48
CA THR A 43 1.35 -11.89 -9.68
C THR A 43 2.09 -10.71 -10.31
N ILE A 44 2.18 -9.59 -9.58
CA ILE A 44 2.99 -8.43 -10.01
C ILE A 44 4.43 -8.65 -9.55
N ALA A 45 5.34 -8.83 -10.52
CA ALA A 45 6.78 -8.94 -10.26
C ALA A 45 7.30 -7.67 -9.56
N ASN A 46 8.15 -7.85 -8.53
CA ASN A 46 8.77 -6.77 -7.74
C ASN A 46 7.78 -5.82 -7.03
N GLY A 47 6.49 -6.19 -6.91
CA GLY A 47 5.47 -5.38 -6.24
C GLY A 47 5.47 -5.46 -4.71
N GLY A 48 5.97 -6.56 -4.15
CA GLY A 48 5.91 -6.86 -2.71
C GLY A 48 4.47 -6.99 -2.18
N VAL A 49 4.27 -6.87 -0.86
CA VAL A 49 2.95 -6.97 -0.20
C VAL A 49 2.60 -5.72 0.61
N LEU A 50 1.32 -5.47 0.86
CA LEU A 50 0.90 -4.39 1.77
C LEU A 50 1.44 -4.70 3.17
N PRO A 51 2.04 -3.72 3.88
CA PRO A 51 2.44 -3.92 5.26
C PRO A 51 1.18 -4.16 6.12
N ASN A 52 1.01 -5.37 6.63
CA ASN A 52 -0.06 -5.71 7.56
C ASN A 52 0.52 -6.63 8.64
N ILE A 53 0.47 -6.21 9.91
CA ILE A 53 0.94 -6.99 11.05
C ILE A 53 -0.29 -7.39 11.86
N HIS A 54 -0.52 -8.69 12.01
CA HIS A 54 -1.64 -9.20 12.81
C HIS A 54 -1.45 -8.82 14.28
N SER A 55 -2.52 -8.37 14.95
CA SER A 55 -2.49 -7.86 16.33
C SER A 55 -1.94 -8.84 17.37
N THR A 56 -1.96 -10.14 17.06
CA THR A 56 -1.40 -11.21 17.91
C THR A 56 0.13 -11.28 17.86
N LEU A 57 0.74 -10.74 16.80
CA LEU A 57 2.19 -10.72 16.60
C LEU A 57 2.84 -9.45 17.14
N LEU A 58 2.04 -8.43 17.47
CA LEU A 58 2.56 -7.28 18.20
C LEU A 58 2.89 -7.73 19.63
N PRO A 59 4.11 -7.48 20.12
CA PRO A 59 4.39 -7.68 21.53
C PRO A 59 3.38 -6.89 22.36
N LYS A 60 2.72 -7.56 23.31
CA LYS A 60 1.73 -6.96 24.22
C LYS A 60 2.36 -5.70 24.82
N ARG A 61 1.86 -4.52 24.45
CA ARG A 61 2.54 -3.24 24.66
C ARG A 61 3.08 -3.08 26.09
N VAL A 62 4.39 -2.90 26.20
CA VAL A 62 4.98 -2.04 27.23
C VAL A 62 5.00 -0.63 26.61
N SER A 63 4.17 0.25 27.18
CA SER A 63 4.18 1.72 27.12
C SER A 63 5.04 2.45 26.07
N LYS A 64 4.37 3.22 25.20
CA LYS A 64 4.84 4.53 24.73
C LYS A 64 3.62 5.40 24.37
N GLY A 65 3.34 6.43 25.19
CA GLY A 65 2.39 7.52 24.88
C GLY A 65 3.11 8.70 24.21
N PRO A 66 2.52 9.91 24.19
CA PRO A 66 1.10 10.28 24.27
C PRO A 66 0.50 10.56 22.87
N VAL A 67 -0.80 10.80 22.89
CA VAL A 67 -1.67 11.24 21.80
C VAL A 67 -1.39 12.72 21.50
N ASP A 68 -1.14 13.06 20.24
CA ASP A 68 -1.33 14.41 19.71
C ASP A 68 -2.50 14.32 18.71
N ASP A 69 -3.71 14.49 19.23
CA ASP A 69 -4.89 14.87 18.45
C ASP A 69 -4.82 16.40 18.27
N GLU A 70 -4.52 16.87 17.06
CA GLU A 70 -5.01 18.13 16.50
C GLU A 70 -5.17 18.02 14.98
#